data_AF-A0A7C3HJP2-F1
#
_entry.id   AF-A0A7C3HJP2-F1
#
_cell.length_a   1.000
_cell.length_b   1.000
_cell.length_c   1.000
_cell.angle_alpha   90.00
_cell.angle_beta   90.00
_cell.angle_gamma   90.00
#
_symmetry.space_group_name_H-M   'P 1'
#
loop_
_entity.id
_entity.type
_entity.pdbx_description
1 polymer ?
#
loop_
_entity_poly.entity_id
_entity_poly.type
_entity_poly.pdbx_seq_one_letter_code
_entity_poly.pdbx_strand_id
1 'polypeptide(L)'
;AQVINMSLSMAGYSKTLAAAIRYADDNGVLVVSAAGNDGLDLTDRDESPATLRIPNNISVAAIIQSGRLADYSNYGRVTVDVAAPGGAHSGDVSGILSTLWSGAGLGEYGYLAGTSMAAPHVAGLAALIWATDPALGHYRVKGRILNGSVPLAGLDGRVVSGGRIDAERSLNGLELPAVFDVMPTRLPAGGLVSIQGVNFGASNGEVSLAGEALTVRHWDASGSLVEAETPTCGNSGVLQVNGAGSGFYVTLEQQPEVSIAAPSRVADTPYTLRLSAQGSDPNGRITQYEWDTGDGVFLPPRVESDIVASFGAPGRYTVGVRVTDDCGYTATSTRIVEVTETSTSDSRCFIATAAWGSALHPRVQALREFRDRYLLSSEAGRALVDLYYRLSPPLANFIRQHPGLRAFTVAALTPVVAAAEWTLALSGQPGVDHEPLPIAAPQPDFVAGELLLKFRDAVSEQRRQALLAEQGAVVIRHSRSGLYHLRLPEGADTLRIIEWYAAQPEVEFAEPNYRVRKLVE
;
A
#
# COMPACT_ATOMS: atom_id res chain seq x y z
N ALA A 1 24.85 -42.55 0.30
CA ALA A 1 25.58 -41.28 0.44
C ALA A 1 25.26 -40.69 1.81
N GLN A 2 26.19 -39.98 2.47
CA GLN A 2 25.90 -39.27 3.74
C GLN A 2 25.52 -37.80 3.50
N VAL A 3 26.00 -37.21 2.40
CA VAL A 3 25.64 -35.86 1.93
C VAL A 3 25.17 -35.95 0.48
N ILE A 4 24.11 -35.23 0.13
CA ILE A 4 23.65 -34.99 -1.24
C ILE A 4 23.71 -33.49 -1.51
N ASN A 5 24.44 -33.06 -2.53
CA ASN A 5 24.45 -31.68 -2.99
C ASN A 5 23.43 -31.49 -4.12
N MET A 6 22.44 -30.64 -3.90
CA MET A 6 21.40 -30.23 -4.85
C MET A 6 21.63 -28.78 -5.27
N SER A 7 22.57 -28.56 -6.20
CA SER A 7 22.83 -27.26 -6.83
C SER A 7 21.76 -26.89 -7.89
N LEU A 8 20.48 -27.03 -7.54
CA LEU A 8 19.32 -26.76 -8.36
C LEU A 8 18.23 -26.08 -7.54
N SER A 9 17.35 -25.34 -8.21
CA SER A 9 16.13 -24.82 -7.61
C SER A 9 14.98 -24.79 -8.61
N MET A 10 13.75 -24.72 -8.10
CA MET A 10 12.52 -24.70 -8.87
C MET A 10 11.45 -23.95 -8.09
N ALA A 11 10.77 -23.00 -8.73
CA ALA A 11 9.66 -22.27 -8.12
C ALA A 11 8.53 -23.20 -7.66
N GLY A 12 7.96 -22.92 -6.49
CA GLY A 12 6.83 -23.64 -5.91
C GLY A 12 7.21 -24.84 -5.06
N TYR A 13 6.20 -25.35 -4.35
CA TYR A 13 6.33 -26.51 -3.48
C TYR A 13 6.19 -27.83 -4.26
N SER A 14 7.18 -28.71 -4.14
CA SER A 14 7.17 -30.05 -4.73
C SER A 14 6.95 -31.13 -3.67
N LYS A 15 5.75 -31.72 -3.66
CA LYS A 15 5.41 -32.87 -2.81
C LYS A 15 6.36 -34.06 -3.01
N THR A 16 6.72 -34.34 -4.26
CA THR A 16 7.60 -35.46 -4.60
C THR A 16 9.02 -35.22 -4.10
N LEU A 17 9.55 -34.01 -4.27
CA LEU A 17 10.89 -33.69 -3.78
C LEU A 17 10.94 -33.67 -2.25
N ALA A 18 9.90 -33.15 -1.60
CA ALA A 18 9.76 -33.22 -0.14
C ALA A 18 9.75 -34.68 0.36
N ALA A 19 9.02 -35.59 -0.30
CA ALA A 19 9.03 -37.00 0.05
C ALA A 19 10.41 -37.65 -0.14
N ALA A 20 11.14 -37.30 -1.20
CA ALA A 20 12.49 -37.81 -1.44
C ALA A 20 13.51 -37.29 -0.40
N ILE A 21 13.40 -36.03 0.02
CA ILE A 21 14.27 -35.46 1.06
C ILE A 21 13.94 -36.07 2.43
N ARG A 22 12.66 -36.32 2.75
CA ARG A 22 12.28 -37.08 3.97
C ARG A 22 12.82 -38.51 3.94
N TYR A 23 12.76 -39.19 2.81
CA TYR A 23 13.38 -40.51 2.68
C TYR A 23 14.90 -40.46 2.94
N ALA A 24 15.59 -39.42 2.47
CA ALA A 24 16.99 -39.18 2.80
C ALA A 24 17.18 -38.92 4.30
N ASP A 25 16.27 -38.18 4.94
CA ASP A 25 16.29 -37.88 6.38
C ASP A 25 16.18 -39.16 7.23
N ASP A 26 15.20 -40.01 6.90
CA ASP A 26 14.97 -41.31 7.54
C ASP A 26 16.18 -42.26 7.45
N ASN A 27 17.07 -42.02 6.48
CA ASN A 27 18.30 -42.78 6.25
C ASN A 27 19.56 -42.05 6.74
N GLY A 28 19.42 -40.96 7.50
CA GLY A 28 20.54 -40.23 8.09
C GLY A 28 21.40 -39.45 7.09
N VAL A 29 20.81 -39.00 5.98
CA VAL A 29 21.50 -38.31 4.89
C VAL A 29 21.21 -36.82 4.95
N LEU A 30 22.24 -35.97 4.94
CA LEU A 30 22.08 -34.52 4.75
C LEU A 30 21.83 -34.18 3.29
N VAL A 31 20.89 -33.27 3.05
CA VAL A 31 20.66 -32.67 1.73
C VAL A 31 21.07 -31.20 1.81
N VAL A 32 21.91 -30.75 0.88
CA VAL A 32 22.37 -29.37 0.79
C VAL A 32 21.81 -28.76 -0.48
N SER A 33 20.97 -27.74 -0.32
CA SER A 33 20.14 -27.16 -1.38
C SER A 33 20.57 -25.73 -1.69
N ALA A 34 20.77 -25.42 -2.96
CA ALA A 34 20.99 -24.05 -3.40
C ALA A 34 19.69 -23.22 -3.24
N ALA A 35 19.82 -21.97 -2.75
CA ALA A 35 18.65 -21.13 -2.49
C ALA A 35 17.93 -20.62 -3.76
N GLY A 36 18.60 -20.59 -4.92
CA GLY A 36 18.09 -19.97 -6.15
C GLY A 36 18.81 -18.67 -6.50
N ASN A 37 18.63 -18.17 -7.74
CA ASN A 37 19.47 -17.11 -8.32
C ASN A 37 18.65 -15.92 -8.89
N ASP A 38 17.51 -15.59 -8.27
CA ASP A 38 16.58 -14.56 -8.74
C ASP A 38 16.56 -13.28 -7.87
N GLY A 39 17.38 -13.20 -6.83
CA GLY A 39 17.44 -12.07 -5.88
C GLY A 39 16.19 -11.92 -5.01
N LEU A 40 15.43 -12.99 -4.81
CA LEU A 40 14.12 -12.98 -4.16
C LEU A 40 14.22 -13.27 -2.65
N ASP A 41 13.38 -12.59 -1.88
CA ASP A 41 13.04 -13.00 -0.52
C ASP A 41 12.05 -14.19 -0.57
N LEU A 42 12.45 -15.30 0.02
CA LEU A 42 11.72 -16.56 0.13
C LEU A 42 11.03 -16.73 1.49
N THR A 43 10.99 -15.69 2.34
CA THR A 43 10.36 -15.76 3.67
C THR A 43 8.90 -16.21 3.59
N ASP A 44 8.16 -15.75 2.58
CA ASP A 44 6.74 -16.07 2.35
C ASP A 44 6.52 -16.70 0.95
N ARG A 45 7.54 -17.38 0.39
CA ARG A 45 7.46 -17.98 -0.95
C ARG A 45 8.00 -19.40 -0.95
N ASP A 46 7.35 -20.26 -1.73
CA ASP A 46 7.84 -21.62 -1.95
C ASP A 46 8.84 -21.66 -3.11
N GLU A 47 10.00 -22.24 -2.84
CA GLU A 47 11.01 -22.65 -3.83
C GLU A 47 11.61 -24.00 -3.41
N SER A 48 11.47 -25.02 -4.24
CA SER A 48 11.96 -26.36 -3.95
C SER A 48 13.35 -26.58 -4.57
N PRO A 49 14.30 -27.22 -3.88
CA PRO A 49 14.21 -27.74 -2.51
C PRO A 49 14.51 -26.71 -1.41
N ALA A 50 14.96 -25.50 -1.73
CA ALA A 50 15.47 -24.51 -0.77
C ALA A 50 14.56 -24.25 0.44
N THR A 51 13.25 -24.18 0.23
CA THR A 51 12.25 -23.81 1.25
C THR A 51 11.57 -25.02 1.90
N LEU A 52 11.93 -26.24 1.48
CA LEU A 52 11.42 -27.47 2.09
C LEU A 52 12.03 -27.62 3.49
N ARG A 53 11.29 -27.19 4.52
CA ARG A 53 11.65 -27.31 5.94
C ARG A 53 11.57 -28.76 6.40
N ILE A 54 12.59 -29.52 6.04
CA ILE A 54 12.82 -30.89 6.52
C ILE A 54 14.15 -30.86 7.28
N PRO A 55 14.24 -31.45 8.49
CA PRO A 55 15.39 -31.28 9.37
C PRO A 55 16.77 -31.52 8.73
N ASN A 56 16.89 -32.49 7.81
CA ASN A 56 18.15 -32.78 7.10
C ASN A 56 18.49 -31.86 5.91
N ASN A 57 17.57 -30.99 5.49
CA ASN A 57 17.81 -30.08 4.38
C ASN A 57 18.52 -28.82 4.89
N ILE A 58 19.61 -28.42 4.22
CA ILE A 58 20.36 -27.20 4.51
C ILE A 58 20.26 -26.30 3.28
N SER A 59 19.54 -25.18 3.41
CA SER A 59 19.34 -24.20 2.35
C SER A 59 20.44 -23.15 2.36
N VAL A 60 21.06 -22.89 1.20
CA VAL A 60 22.32 -22.14 1.11
C VAL A 60 22.22 -20.93 0.19
N ALA A 61 22.37 -19.74 0.77
CA ALA A 61 22.55 -18.48 0.04
C ALA A 61 24.00 -18.29 -0.45
N ALA A 62 24.17 -17.49 -1.50
CA ALA A 62 25.45 -17.10 -2.06
C ALA A 62 25.90 -15.74 -1.55
N ILE A 63 27.16 -15.63 -1.15
CA ILE A 63 27.83 -14.36 -0.87
C ILE A 63 28.99 -14.13 -1.83
N ILE A 64 29.37 -12.86 -1.98
CA ILE A 64 30.55 -12.42 -2.72
C ILE A 64 31.76 -12.25 -1.79
N GLN A 65 32.93 -11.93 -2.36
CA GLN A 65 34.20 -11.81 -1.62
C GLN A 65 34.13 -10.82 -0.44
N SER A 66 33.31 -9.77 -0.54
CA SER A 66 33.14 -8.79 0.53
C SER A 66 32.30 -9.27 1.71
N GLY A 67 31.74 -10.49 1.66
CA GLY A 67 30.82 -11.02 2.68
C GLY A 67 29.38 -10.54 2.52
N ARG A 68 29.08 -9.69 1.52
CA ARG A 68 27.71 -9.30 1.18
C ARG A 68 27.00 -10.45 0.47
N LEU A 69 25.68 -10.54 0.68
CA LEU A 69 24.81 -11.36 -0.14
C LEU A 69 25.02 -11.01 -1.62
N ALA A 70 25.16 -12.01 -2.49
CA ALA A 70 25.23 -11.78 -3.92
C ALA A 70 23.89 -11.25 -4.43
N ASP A 71 23.90 -10.28 -5.34
CA ASP A 71 22.68 -9.60 -5.78
C ASP A 71 21.66 -10.56 -6.43
N TYR A 72 22.13 -11.65 -7.00
CA TYR A 72 21.28 -12.72 -7.56
C TYR A 72 20.82 -13.73 -6.51
N SER A 73 21.43 -13.82 -5.32
CA SER A 73 21.09 -14.88 -4.37
C SER A 73 19.69 -14.69 -3.83
N ASN A 74 18.85 -15.73 -3.96
CA ASN A 74 17.66 -15.80 -3.12
C ASN A 74 18.08 -15.92 -1.65
N TYR A 75 17.24 -15.42 -0.76
CA TYR A 75 17.45 -15.35 0.67
C TYR A 75 16.12 -15.53 1.39
N GLY A 76 16.13 -15.74 2.69
CA GLY A 76 14.89 -15.85 3.46
C GLY A 76 15.19 -16.04 4.94
N ARG A 77 14.61 -15.16 5.76
CA ARG A 77 14.89 -15.08 7.20
C ARG A 77 14.55 -16.36 7.97
N VAL A 78 13.58 -17.12 7.46
CA VAL A 78 13.05 -18.36 8.05
C VAL A 78 13.09 -19.54 7.07
N THR A 79 13.62 -19.35 5.86
CA THR A 79 13.60 -20.38 4.79
C THR A 79 14.99 -20.71 4.25
N VAL A 80 15.99 -19.84 4.41
CA VAL A 80 17.38 -20.10 4.01
C VAL A 80 18.27 -20.16 5.24
N ASP A 81 19.02 -21.25 5.44
CA ASP A 81 19.64 -21.52 6.73
C ASP A 81 20.98 -20.77 6.93
N VAL A 82 21.84 -20.76 5.91
CA VAL A 82 23.21 -20.23 5.99
C VAL A 82 23.69 -19.70 4.65
N ALA A 83 24.75 -18.89 4.66
CA ALA A 83 25.41 -18.43 3.45
C ALA A 83 26.79 -19.08 3.24
N ALA A 84 27.19 -19.22 1.98
CA ALA A 84 28.53 -19.66 1.60
C ALA A 84 29.05 -18.92 0.36
N PRO A 85 30.37 -18.92 0.10
CA PRO A 85 30.93 -18.27 -1.09
C PRO A 85 30.32 -18.79 -2.39
N GLY A 86 29.61 -17.92 -3.11
CA GLY A 86 28.99 -18.22 -4.40
C GLY A 86 29.53 -17.36 -5.55
N GLY A 87 30.34 -16.34 -5.27
CA GLY A 87 30.96 -15.46 -6.27
C GLY A 87 30.03 -14.35 -6.76
N ALA A 88 30.59 -13.30 -7.36
CA ALA A 88 29.80 -12.21 -7.92
C ALA A 88 29.40 -12.49 -9.37
N HIS A 89 30.38 -12.76 -10.25
CA HIS A 89 30.13 -12.93 -11.69
C HIS A 89 30.85 -14.17 -12.24
N SER A 90 30.24 -14.83 -13.23
CA SER A 90 30.88 -15.92 -13.96
C SER A 90 31.82 -15.36 -15.03
N GLY A 91 32.95 -16.03 -15.28
CA GLY A 91 33.92 -15.67 -16.31
C GLY A 91 35.06 -14.76 -15.85
N ASP A 92 35.03 -14.25 -14.62
CA ASP A 92 36.13 -13.45 -14.05
C ASP A 92 36.49 -13.90 -12.62
N VAL A 93 37.56 -13.33 -12.07
CA VAL A 93 38.10 -13.67 -10.74
C VAL A 93 37.15 -13.37 -9.58
N SER A 94 36.03 -12.69 -9.83
CA SER A 94 34.98 -12.48 -8.85
C SER A 94 34.07 -13.72 -8.68
N GLY A 95 34.14 -14.70 -9.58
CA GLY A 95 33.47 -16.00 -9.45
C GLY A 95 34.20 -16.99 -8.55
N ILE A 96 33.63 -18.17 -8.39
CA ILE A 96 34.26 -19.33 -7.74
C ILE A 96 34.99 -20.15 -8.80
N LEU A 97 36.31 -20.27 -8.66
CA LEU A 97 37.13 -21.12 -9.50
C LEU A 97 36.85 -22.60 -9.19
N SER A 98 36.47 -23.37 -10.20
CA SER A 98 36.30 -24.82 -10.06
C SER A 98 36.61 -25.54 -11.35
N THR A 99 36.71 -26.86 -11.28
CA THR A 99 36.90 -27.73 -12.45
C THR A 99 35.65 -27.72 -13.33
N LEU A 100 35.85 -27.60 -14.64
CA LEU A 100 34.81 -27.65 -15.65
C LEU A 100 34.97 -28.91 -16.53
N TRP A 101 33.83 -29.34 -17.08
CA TRP A 101 33.80 -30.39 -18.08
C TRP A 101 33.97 -29.80 -19.49
N SER A 102 35.07 -30.12 -20.17
CA SER A 102 35.35 -29.62 -21.53
C SER A 102 34.95 -30.58 -22.66
N GLY A 103 34.07 -31.55 -22.42
CA GLY A 103 33.62 -32.51 -23.46
C GLY A 103 34.65 -33.57 -23.84
N ALA A 104 35.95 -33.30 -23.67
CA ALA A 104 37.07 -34.20 -23.99
C ALA A 104 37.62 -34.98 -22.77
N GLY A 105 37.01 -34.83 -21.59
CA GLY A 105 37.42 -35.50 -20.36
C GLY A 105 38.55 -34.78 -19.63
N LEU A 106 38.17 -33.98 -18.62
CA LEU A 106 38.98 -33.34 -17.58
C LEU A 106 40.14 -32.43 -18.06
N GLY A 107 40.14 -31.18 -17.60
CA GLY A 107 41.35 -30.34 -17.72
C GLY A 107 41.17 -28.84 -17.63
N GLU A 108 39.95 -28.32 -17.65
CA GLU A 108 39.72 -26.88 -17.62
C GLU A 108 39.22 -26.43 -16.26
N TYR A 109 39.73 -25.29 -15.82
CA TYR A 109 39.18 -24.55 -14.67
C TYR A 109 38.47 -23.33 -15.20
N GLY A 110 37.38 -22.93 -14.54
CA GLY A 110 36.72 -21.68 -14.85
C GLY A 110 36.03 -21.10 -13.63
N TYR A 111 35.75 -19.81 -13.73
CA TYR A 111 35.06 -19.06 -12.70
C TYR A 111 33.55 -19.06 -12.97
N LEU A 112 32.77 -19.59 -12.04
CA LEU A 112 31.31 -19.54 -12.09
C LEU A 112 30.75 -18.84 -10.84
N ALA A 113 29.60 -18.21 -10.98
CA ALA A 113 28.87 -17.61 -9.86
C ALA A 113 27.46 -18.19 -9.74
N GLY A 114 27.01 -18.39 -8.50
CA GLY A 114 25.66 -18.89 -8.21
C GLY A 114 25.53 -19.49 -6.81
N THR A 115 24.29 -19.62 -6.32
CA THR A 115 23.99 -20.48 -5.15
C THR A 115 24.35 -21.94 -5.43
N SER A 116 24.36 -22.36 -6.69
CA SER A 116 24.91 -23.63 -7.16
C SER A 116 26.41 -23.81 -6.85
N MET A 117 27.17 -22.73 -6.69
CA MET A 117 28.59 -22.74 -6.28
C MET A 117 28.73 -22.59 -4.75
N ALA A 118 27.76 -21.97 -4.07
CA ALA A 118 27.73 -21.87 -2.62
C ALA A 118 27.39 -23.22 -1.94
N ALA A 119 26.35 -23.92 -2.42
CA ALA A 119 25.91 -25.22 -1.90
C ALA A 119 27.04 -26.26 -1.74
N PRO A 120 27.93 -26.49 -2.75
CA PRO A 120 28.99 -27.48 -2.61
C PRO A 120 30.04 -27.15 -1.55
N HIS A 121 30.22 -25.87 -1.16
CA HIS A 121 31.06 -25.53 -0.02
C HIS A 121 30.47 -26.05 1.30
N VAL A 122 29.15 -25.94 1.48
CA VAL A 122 28.44 -26.47 2.65
C VAL A 122 28.43 -28.00 2.64
N ALA A 123 28.21 -28.62 1.47
CA ALA A 123 28.29 -30.08 1.33
C ALA A 123 29.69 -30.62 1.64
N GLY A 124 30.73 -29.94 1.17
CA GLY A 124 32.13 -30.25 1.48
C GLY A 124 32.43 -30.09 2.98
N LEU A 125 31.90 -29.04 3.61
CA LEU A 125 32.02 -28.85 5.06
C LEU A 125 31.34 -29.97 5.85
N ALA A 126 30.12 -30.39 5.47
CA ALA A 126 29.45 -31.52 6.11
C ALA A 126 30.29 -32.81 6.01
N ALA A 127 30.86 -33.08 4.83
CA ALA A 127 31.76 -34.22 4.63
C ALA A 127 33.03 -34.10 5.48
N LEU A 128 33.60 -32.91 5.62
CA LEU A 128 34.78 -32.66 6.45
C LEU A 128 34.49 -32.90 7.95
N ILE A 129 33.33 -32.46 8.44
CA ILE A 129 32.89 -32.74 9.82
C ILE A 129 32.81 -34.25 10.04
N TRP A 130 32.14 -34.99 9.14
CA TRP A 130 32.06 -36.45 9.23
C TRP A 130 33.41 -37.16 9.10
N ALA A 131 34.34 -36.63 8.31
CA ALA A 131 35.69 -37.17 8.22
C ALA A 131 36.44 -37.07 9.56
N THR A 132 36.16 -36.03 10.35
CA THR A 132 36.74 -35.84 11.69
C THR A 132 36.02 -36.62 12.79
N ASP A 133 34.70 -36.81 12.66
CA ASP A 133 33.88 -37.53 13.62
C ASP A 133 32.80 -38.37 12.90
N PRO A 134 33.15 -39.59 12.45
CA PRO A 134 32.27 -40.42 11.63
C PRO A 134 31.03 -40.94 12.37
N ALA A 135 30.99 -40.84 13.70
CA ALA A 135 29.90 -41.33 14.54
C ALA A 135 28.75 -40.32 14.69
N LEU A 136 28.92 -39.09 14.21
CA LEU A 136 27.87 -38.07 14.32
C LEU A 136 26.65 -38.43 13.49
N GLY A 137 25.47 -38.28 14.10
CA GLY A 137 24.21 -38.20 13.38
C GLY A 137 24.15 -36.93 12.52
N HIS A 138 23.44 -37.02 11.39
CA HIS A 138 23.32 -35.93 10.41
C HIS A 138 22.78 -34.63 10.99
N TYR A 139 21.85 -34.70 11.95
CA TYR A 139 21.37 -33.52 12.68
C TYR A 139 22.48 -32.80 13.45
N ARG A 140 23.37 -33.53 14.13
CA ARG A 140 24.50 -32.88 14.82
C ARG A 140 25.48 -32.24 13.85
N VAL A 141 25.67 -32.83 12.67
CA VAL A 141 26.47 -32.22 11.60
C VAL A 141 25.85 -30.90 11.12
N LYS A 142 24.53 -30.87 10.84
CA LYS A 142 23.82 -29.62 10.53
C LYS A 142 23.95 -28.60 11.66
N GLY A 143 23.74 -29.02 12.91
CA GLY A 143 23.90 -28.16 14.08
C GLY A 143 25.29 -27.53 14.18
N ARG A 144 26.35 -28.29 13.96
CA ARG A 144 27.74 -27.77 13.93
C ARG A 144 27.96 -26.74 12.82
N ILE A 145 27.38 -26.94 11.64
CA ILE A 145 27.46 -25.97 10.52
C ILE A 145 26.77 -24.65 10.88
N LEU A 146 25.55 -24.72 11.43
CA LEU A 146 24.79 -23.52 11.79
C LEU A 146 25.45 -22.76 12.94
N ASN A 147 25.83 -23.47 14.00
CA ASN A 147 26.51 -22.90 15.18
C ASN A 147 27.94 -22.42 14.88
N GLY A 148 28.61 -23.04 13.92
CA GLY A 148 29.94 -22.67 13.47
C GLY A 148 29.95 -21.46 12.54
N SER A 149 28.80 -21.02 12.03
CA SER A 149 28.71 -19.88 11.13
C SER A 149 29.22 -18.58 11.80
N VAL A 150 29.76 -17.68 10.98
CA VAL A 150 30.23 -16.36 11.38
C VAL A 150 29.18 -15.33 10.98
N PRO A 151 28.55 -14.63 11.95
CA PRO A 151 27.58 -13.59 11.65
C PRO A 151 28.19 -12.48 10.80
N LEU A 152 27.44 -12.01 9.80
CA LEU A 152 27.80 -10.87 8.97
C LEU A 152 26.63 -9.90 8.95
N ALA A 153 26.89 -8.61 9.17
CA ALA A 153 25.82 -7.60 9.25
C ALA A 153 24.92 -7.57 7.99
N GLY A 154 25.48 -7.86 6.81
CA GLY A 154 24.72 -7.94 5.55
C GLY A 154 23.82 -9.18 5.40
N LEU A 155 23.91 -10.13 6.33
CA LEU A 155 23.13 -11.38 6.36
C LEU A 155 22.11 -11.41 7.51
N ASP A 156 22.16 -10.45 8.43
CA ASP A 156 21.16 -10.32 9.48
C ASP A 156 19.77 -10.14 8.87
N GLY A 157 18.80 -10.94 9.33
CA GLY A 157 17.47 -11.00 8.74
C GLY A 157 17.39 -11.54 7.30
N ARG A 158 18.49 -11.99 6.68
CA ARG A 158 18.51 -12.57 5.32
C ARG A 158 18.58 -14.09 5.30
N VAL A 159 19.23 -14.70 6.29
CA VAL A 159 19.29 -16.16 6.48
C VAL A 159 19.12 -16.48 7.97
N VAL A 160 18.67 -17.68 8.31
CA VAL A 160 18.35 -18.10 9.70
C VAL A 160 19.55 -17.90 10.64
N SER A 161 20.74 -18.33 10.22
CA SER A 161 21.97 -18.17 11.00
C SER A 161 22.51 -16.73 11.06
N GLY A 162 22.03 -15.83 10.19
CA GLY A 162 22.61 -14.51 9.98
C GLY A 162 24.07 -14.53 9.52
N GLY A 163 24.59 -15.68 9.06
CA GLY A 163 26.03 -15.92 8.98
C GLY A 163 26.49 -16.70 7.75
N ARG A 164 27.81 -16.60 7.53
CA ARG A 164 28.57 -17.38 6.54
C ARG A 164 29.13 -18.64 7.20
N ILE A 165 29.15 -19.77 6.51
CA ILE A 165 29.85 -20.97 7.02
C ILE A 165 31.33 -20.70 7.33
N ASP A 166 31.84 -21.40 8.33
CA ASP A 166 33.25 -21.37 8.70
C ASP A 166 33.70 -22.78 9.12
N ALA A 167 34.68 -23.32 8.40
CA ALA A 167 35.10 -24.69 8.58
C ALA A 167 35.80 -24.92 9.93
N GLU A 168 36.70 -24.01 10.32
CA GLU A 168 37.45 -24.13 11.57
C GLU A 168 36.49 -24.10 12.76
N ARG A 169 35.57 -23.13 12.79
CA ARG A 169 34.58 -23.03 13.86
C ARG A 169 33.64 -24.23 13.93
N SER A 170 33.22 -24.76 12.78
CA SER A 170 32.32 -25.93 12.72
C SER A 170 33.00 -27.23 13.18
N LEU A 171 34.33 -27.31 13.08
CA LEU A 171 35.12 -28.47 13.50
C LEU A 171 35.46 -28.47 15.00
N ASN A 172 35.30 -27.35 15.71
CA ASN A 172 35.65 -27.21 17.13
C ASN A 172 34.71 -27.93 18.12
N GLY A 173 33.91 -28.90 17.66
CA GLY A 173 33.08 -29.73 18.54
C GLY A 173 31.94 -28.97 19.24
N LEU A 174 31.38 -27.94 18.60
CA LEU A 174 30.27 -27.15 19.16
C LEU A 174 28.99 -27.98 19.26
N GLU A 175 28.72 -28.55 20.43
CA GLU A 175 27.45 -29.22 20.75
C GLU A 175 26.45 -28.24 21.39
N LEU A 176 26.30 -27.07 20.77
CA LEU A 176 25.30 -26.07 21.17
C LEU A 176 23.91 -26.45 20.63
N PRO A 177 22.82 -25.99 21.28
CA PRO A 177 21.48 -26.05 20.71
C PRO A 177 21.46 -25.48 19.30
N ALA A 178 20.77 -26.14 18.37
CA ALA A 178 20.53 -25.59 17.04
C ALA A 178 19.07 -25.79 16.67
N VAL A 179 18.35 -24.67 16.50
CA VAL A 179 16.96 -24.69 16.04
C VAL A 179 16.94 -24.87 14.52
N PHE A 180 16.28 -25.93 14.05
CA PHE A 180 16.15 -26.24 12.64
C PHE A 180 14.84 -25.80 12.05
N ASP A 181 13.77 -25.76 12.82
CA ASP A 181 12.48 -25.29 12.32
C ASP A 181 11.60 -24.82 13.46
N VAL A 182 10.71 -23.89 13.15
CA VAL A 182 9.70 -23.38 14.07
C VAL A 182 8.37 -23.33 13.35
N MET A 183 7.33 -23.92 13.95
CA MET A 183 5.99 -23.95 13.35
C MET A 183 4.91 -23.57 14.38
N PRO A 184 4.05 -22.59 14.08
CA PRO A 184 4.19 -21.61 12.98
C PRO A 184 5.31 -20.59 13.22
N THR A 185 5.84 -19.97 12.16
CA THR A 185 6.85 -18.89 12.24
C THR A 185 6.25 -17.50 12.49
N ARG A 186 4.92 -17.40 12.36
CA ARG A 186 4.09 -16.22 12.54
C ARG A 186 2.86 -16.62 13.33
N LEU A 187 2.67 -16.01 14.49
CA LEU A 187 1.59 -16.37 15.41
C LEU A 187 1.20 -15.22 16.34
N PRO A 188 -0.04 -15.21 16.85
CA PRO A 188 -0.44 -14.25 17.87
C PRO A 188 0.31 -14.47 19.19
N ALA A 189 0.24 -13.47 20.05
CA ALA A 189 0.67 -13.59 21.45
C ALA A 189 -0.18 -14.63 22.20
N GLY A 190 0.43 -15.36 23.15
CA GLY A 190 -0.21 -16.53 23.78
C GLY A 190 -0.40 -17.74 22.85
N GLY A 191 0.14 -17.69 21.63
CA GLY A 191 0.09 -18.78 20.66
C GLY A 191 1.04 -19.93 21.02
N LEU A 192 0.64 -21.16 20.72
CA LEU A 192 1.51 -22.33 20.84
C LEU A 192 2.47 -22.41 19.64
N VAL A 193 3.75 -22.63 19.92
CA VAL A 193 4.81 -22.81 18.94
C VAL A 193 5.53 -24.14 19.14
N SER A 194 5.74 -24.86 18.05
CA SER A 194 6.55 -26.08 17.98
C SER A 194 7.94 -25.76 17.47
N ILE A 195 8.97 -26.22 18.18
CA ILE A 195 10.39 -25.92 17.93
C ILE A 195 11.12 -27.23 17.72
N GLN A 196 11.68 -27.43 16.52
CA GLN A 196 12.43 -28.63 16.17
C GLN A 196 13.92 -28.31 16.04
N GLY A 197 14.78 -29.20 16.54
CA GLY A 197 16.23 -29.03 16.43
C GLY A 197 17.03 -30.15 17.06
N VAL A 198 18.26 -29.83 17.47
CA VAL A 198 19.18 -30.79 18.10
C VAL A 198 19.88 -30.15 19.30
N ASN A 199 20.35 -31.01 20.21
CA ASN A 199 21.11 -30.61 21.40
C ASN A 199 20.34 -29.70 22.36
N PHE A 200 19.01 -29.86 22.45
CA PHE A 200 18.22 -29.13 23.44
C PHE A 200 18.41 -29.71 24.85
N GLY A 201 18.77 -30.99 24.97
CA GLY A 201 18.90 -31.69 26.24
C GLY A 201 17.63 -32.44 26.63
N ALA A 202 17.71 -33.31 27.64
CA ALA A 202 16.68 -34.31 27.92
C ALA A 202 15.43 -33.80 28.68
N SER A 203 15.47 -32.60 29.29
CA SER A 203 14.32 -31.96 29.97
C SER A 203 14.68 -30.57 30.51
N ASN A 204 13.67 -29.73 30.76
CA ASN A 204 13.76 -28.50 31.57
C ASN A 204 14.75 -27.44 31.07
N GLY A 205 14.92 -27.33 29.75
CA GLY A 205 15.65 -26.20 29.17
C GLY A 205 14.82 -24.93 29.14
N GLU A 206 15.49 -23.82 28.83
CA GLU A 206 14.84 -22.52 28.65
C GLU A 206 14.54 -22.30 27.17
N VAL A 207 13.36 -21.76 26.86
CA VAL A 207 13.07 -21.23 25.54
C VAL A 207 12.82 -19.75 25.71
N SER A 208 13.41 -18.93 24.85
CA SER A 208 13.21 -17.48 24.87
C SER A 208 12.93 -16.96 23.47
N LEU A 209 12.10 -15.92 23.37
CA LEU A 209 11.83 -15.18 22.14
C LEU A 209 12.22 -13.72 22.34
N ALA A 210 13.11 -13.19 21.51
CA ALA A 210 13.65 -11.83 21.67
C ALA A 210 14.27 -11.58 23.05
N GLY A 211 14.77 -12.63 23.71
CA GLY A 211 15.32 -12.57 25.07
C GLY A 211 14.30 -12.73 26.20
N GLU A 212 13.00 -12.81 25.89
CA GLU A 212 11.94 -13.05 26.88
C GLU A 212 11.63 -14.55 26.99
N ALA A 213 11.60 -15.07 28.21
CA ALA A 213 11.33 -16.48 28.45
C ALA A 213 9.90 -16.88 28.05
N LEU A 214 9.78 -18.02 27.37
CA LEU A 214 8.52 -18.63 26.97
C LEU A 214 8.07 -19.68 28.00
N THR A 215 6.75 -19.93 28.03
CA THR A 215 6.21 -21.02 28.86
C THR A 215 6.32 -22.33 28.12
N VAL A 216 7.26 -23.19 28.50
CA VAL A 216 7.39 -24.54 27.95
C VAL A 216 6.17 -25.39 28.35
N ARG A 217 5.48 -25.95 27.35
CA ARG A 217 4.31 -26.82 27.52
C ARG A 217 4.67 -28.29 27.37
N HIS A 218 5.57 -28.61 26.44
CA HIS A 218 6.06 -29.96 26.22
C HIS A 218 7.54 -29.94 25.85
N TRP A 219 8.27 -30.96 26.31
CA TRP A 219 9.67 -31.17 25.97
C TRP A 219 9.85 -32.67 25.74
N ASP A 220 10.23 -33.06 24.53
CA ASP A 220 10.36 -34.47 24.18
C ASP A 220 11.56 -35.12 24.87
N ALA A 221 11.47 -36.43 25.13
CA ALA A 221 12.56 -37.16 25.78
C ALA A 221 13.84 -37.21 24.92
N SER A 222 13.72 -37.05 23.59
CA SER A 222 14.84 -36.97 22.65
C SER A 222 15.64 -35.68 22.73
N GLY A 223 15.06 -34.60 23.28
CA GLY A 223 15.69 -33.28 23.28
C GLY A 223 15.82 -32.68 21.88
N SER A 224 14.82 -32.93 21.03
CA SER A 224 14.74 -32.49 19.63
C SER A 224 13.46 -31.73 19.28
N LEU A 225 12.44 -31.80 20.15
CA LEU A 225 11.15 -31.16 19.96
C LEU A 225 10.69 -30.51 21.27
N VAL A 226 10.38 -29.22 21.18
CA VAL A 226 9.86 -28.44 22.30
C VAL A 226 8.61 -27.72 21.85
N GLU A 227 7.54 -27.77 22.64
CA GLU A 227 6.36 -26.92 22.46
C GLU A 227 6.35 -25.88 23.56
N ALA A 228 6.21 -24.61 23.18
CA ALA A 228 6.18 -23.50 24.11
C ALA A 228 5.06 -22.53 23.73
N GLU A 229 4.63 -21.71 24.69
CA GLU A 229 3.64 -20.65 24.47
C GLU A 229 4.34 -19.30 24.44
N THR A 230 4.02 -18.49 23.44
CA THR A 230 4.53 -17.12 23.30
C THR A 230 4.01 -16.23 24.43
N PRO A 231 4.73 -15.16 24.81
CA PRO A 231 4.23 -14.25 25.83
C PRO A 231 2.95 -13.57 25.32
N THR A 232 2.14 -13.05 26.23
CA THR A 232 0.92 -12.30 25.91
C THR A 232 1.20 -10.90 25.36
N CYS A 233 2.35 -10.32 25.72
CA CYS A 233 2.91 -9.11 25.10
C CYS A 233 4.40 -9.36 24.89
N GLY A 234 4.95 -8.98 23.74
CA GLY A 234 6.36 -9.21 23.45
C GLY A 234 6.75 -8.89 22.02
N ASN A 235 8.03 -8.91 21.72
CA ASN A 235 8.51 -8.52 20.40
C ASN A 235 8.75 -9.72 19.49
N SER A 236 8.53 -9.52 18.18
CA SER A 236 9.10 -10.41 17.17
C SER A 236 10.62 -10.47 17.32
N GLY A 237 11.22 -11.63 17.10
CA GLY A 237 12.66 -11.76 17.27
C GLY A 237 13.15 -13.18 17.11
N VAL A 238 14.41 -13.39 17.50
CA VAL A 238 15.03 -14.71 17.46
C VAL A 238 14.56 -15.53 18.65
N LEU A 239 13.96 -16.67 18.35
CA LEU A 239 13.70 -17.75 19.29
C LEU A 239 14.99 -18.52 19.51
N GLN A 240 15.35 -18.74 20.78
CA GLN A 240 16.51 -19.50 21.20
C GLN A 240 16.13 -20.57 22.22
N VAL A 241 16.89 -21.66 22.22
CA VAL A 241 16.78 -22.73 23.21
C VAL A 241 18.08 -22.74 24.02
N ASN A 242 17.95 -22.70 25.35
CA ASN A 242 19.04 -22.62 26.33
C ASN A 242 20.03 -21.45 26.11
N GLY A 243 19.57 -20.33 25.52
CA GLY A 243 20.33 -19.08 25.40
C GLY A 243 21.63 -19.17 24.59
N ALA A 244 21.85 -20.23 23.82
CA ALA A 244 23.08 -20.48 23.09
C ALA A 244 22.83 -21.10 21.70
N GLY A 245 23.82 -20.98 20.82
CA GLY A 245 23.77 -21.54 19.47
C GLY A 245 22.82 -20.80 18.51
N SER A 246 22.42 -21.48 17.45
CA SER A 246 21.62 -20.92 16.36
C SER A 246 20.14 -20.90 16.74
N GLY A 247 19.56 -19.71 16.71
CA GLY A 247 18.13 -19.51 16.91
C GLY A 247 17.34 -19.48 15.60
N PHE A 248 16.08 -19.09 15.70
CA PHE A 248 15.17 -19.02 14.56
C PHE A 248 14.23 -17.82 14.71
N TYR A 249 14.04 -17.02 13.66
CA TYR A 249 13.20 -15.83 13.76
C TYR A 249 11.71 -16.17 13.80
N VAL A 250 10.99 -15.60 14.76
CA VAL A 250 9.54 -15.73 14.93
C VAL A 250 8.90 -14.35 14.91
N THR A 251 7.81 -14.23 14.15
CA THR A 251 6.99 -13.01 14.08
C THR A 251 5.80 -13.15 15.03
N LEU A 252 5.72 -12.26 16.02
CA LEU A 252 4.53 -12.13 16.86
C LEU A 252 3.56 -11.14 16.24
N GLU A 253 2.34 -11.58 16.00
CA GLU A 253 1.26 -10.74 15.49
C GLU A 253 0.56 -10.06 16.67
N GLN A 254 0.99 -8.83 16.96
CA GLN A 254 0.53 -8.07 18.13
C GLN A 254 0.09 -6.64 17.81
N GLN A 255 -0.10 -6.28 16.55
CA GLN A 255 -0.60 -4.94 16.24
C GLN A 255 -2.13 -4.92 16.30
N PRO A 256 -2.72 -3.94 16.98
CA PRO A 256 -4.16 -3.72 16.88
C PRO A 256 -4.51 -3.25 15.47
N GLU A 257 -5.77 -3.42 15.09
CA GLU A 257 -6.35 -2.86 13.88
C GLU A 257 -7.42 -1.84 14.27
N VAL A 258 -7.59 -0.81 13.45
CA VAL A 258 -8.68 0.15 13.64
C VAL A 258 -9.21 0.65 12.30
N SER A 259 -10.52 0.88 12.24
CA SER A 259 -11.19 1.53 11.12
C SER A 259 -12.15 2.62 11.62
N ILE A 260 -12.33 3.67 10.80
CA ILE A 260 -13.27 4.77 11.08
C ILE A 260 -14.57 4.55 10.31
N ALA A 261 -15.68 4.52 11.03
CA ALA A 261 -17.03 4.66 10.50
C ALA A 261 -17.52 6.11 10.71
N ALA A 262 -17.82 6.79 9.59
CA ALA A 262 -18.32 8.16 9.56
C ALA A 262 -19.49 8.28 8.57
N PRO A 263 -20.55 9.05 8.90
CA PRO A 263 -21.62 9.40 7.96
C PRO A 263 -21.09 10.08 6.70
N SER A 264 -21.76 9.87 5.57
CA SER A 264 -21.36 10.44 4.27
C SER A 264 -21.72 11.92 4.10
N ARG A 265 -22.65 12.45 4.91
CA ARG A 265 -23.16 13.83 4.83
C ARG A 265 -23.70 14.27 6.19
N VAL A 266 -23.49 15.53 6.56
CA VAL A 266 -24.18 16.14 7.72
C VAL A 266 -24.85 17.45 7.32
N ALA A 267 -26.08 17.58 7.78
CA ALA A 267 -26.91 18.76 7.80
C ALA A 267 -27.20 19.09 9.27
N ASP A 268 -26.68 20.23 9.73
CA ASP A 268 -27.24 21.17 10.72
C ASP A 268 -26.12 21.95 11.40
N THR A 269 -26.37 23.24 11.66
CA THR A 269 -25.48 24.07 12.48
C THR A 269 -25.79 23.80 13.95
N PRO A 270 -24.79 23.52 14.81
CA PRO A 270 -23.34 23.48 14.54
C PRO A 270 -22.91 22.25 13.73
N TYR A 271 -21.98 22.43 12.77
CA TYR A 271 -21.49 21.36 11.88
C TYR A 271 -20.80 20.26 12.69
N THR A 272 -21.58 19.26 13.11
CA THR A 272 -21.13 18.22 14.04
C THR A 272 -21.28 16.84 13.43
N LEU A 273 -20.22 16.04 13.44
CA LEU A 273 -20.22 14.68 12.91
C LEU A 273 -20.00 13.70 14.05
N ARG A 274 -20.88 12.70 14.17
CA ARG A 274 -20.58 11.54 15.00
C ARG A 274 -19.59 10.65 14.27
N LEU A 275 -18.40 10.50 14.83
CA LEU A 275 -17.38 9.58 14.39
C LEU A 275 -17.39 8.37 15.32
N SER A 276 -17.24 7.19 14.73
CA SER A 276 -17.15 5.92 15.47
C SER A 276 -15.97 5.14 14.92
N ALA A 277 -15.25 4.45 15.79
CA ALA A 277 -14.16 3.55 15.40
C ALA A 277 -14.50 2.12 15.77
N GLN A 278 -14.05 1.18 14.95
CA GLN A 278 -13.98 -0.23 15.32
C GLN A 278 -12.52 -0.59 15.43
N GLY A 279 -12.08 -0.79 16.67
CA GLY A 279 -10.74 -1.28 16.99
C GLY A 279 -10.82 -2.74 17.41
N SER A 280 -9.87 -3.54 16.96
CA SER A 280 -9.72 -4.95 17.35
C SER A 280 -8.25 -5.24 17.60
N ASP A 281 -7.98 -6.07 18.60
CA ASP A 281 -6.65 -6.58 18.84
C ASP A 281 -6.72 -8.11 18.76
N PRO A 282 -5.90 -8.76 17.92
CA PRO A 282 -5.88 -10.22 17.80
C PRO A 282 -5.59 -10.97 19.09
N ASN A 283 -4.86 -10.38 20.05
CA ASN A 283 -4.33 -11.09 21.20
C ASN A 283 -4.58 -10.41 22.56
N GLY A 284 -5.19 -9.23 22.54
CA GLY A 284 -5.50 -8.46 23.71
C GLY A 284 -6.80 -7.69 23.55
N ARG A 285 -6.82 -6.46 24.05
CA ARG A 285 -7.96 -5.56 23.94
C ARG A 285 -7.48 -4.13 23.73
N ILE A 286 -8.25 -3.37 22.97
CA ILE A 286 -8.04 -1.93 22.86
C ILE A 286 -8.33 -1.29 24.23
N THR A 287 -7.33 -0.60 24.78
CA THR A 287 -7.45 0.12 26.06
C THR A 287 -7.73 1.60 25.87
N GLN A 288 -7.41 2.14 24.69
CA GLN A 288 -7.39 3.58 24.45
C GLN A 288 -7.71 3.93 23.00
N TYR A 289 -8.47 5.01 22.81
CA TYR A 289 -8.73 5.69 21.55
C TYR A 289 -8.30 7.15 21.65
N GLU A 290 -7.64 7.65 20.62
CA GLU A 290 -7.27 9.05 20.44
C GLU A 290 -7.76 9.47 19.06
N TRP A 291 -8.45 10.61 18.95
CA TRP A 291 -8.99 11.06 17.67
C TRP A 291 -8.36 12.36 17.22
N ASP A 292 -8.10 12.47 15.93
CA ASP A 292 -7.76 13.70 15.22
C ASP A 292 -8.99 14.13 14.41
N THR A 293 -9.47 15.35 14.64
CA THR A 293 -10.67 15.88 13.98
C THR A 293 -10.36 16.61 12.66
N GLY A 294 -9.13 16.51 12.15
CA GLY A 294 -8.70 17.07 10.86
C GLY A 294 -7.69 18.21 10.97
N ASP A 295 -7.14 18.47 12.15
CA ASP A 295 -6.09 19.48 12.38
C ASP A 295 -4.69 18.86 12.52
N GLY A 296 -4.58 17.53 12.47
CA GLY A 296 -3.32 16.82 12.63
C GLY A 296 -2.94 16.59 14.10
N VAL A 297 -3.79 16.96 15.05
CA VAL A 297 -3.53 16.88 16.49
C VAL A 297 -4.51 15.91 17.15
N PHE A 298 -3.97 14.88 17.79
CA PHE A 298 -4.78 13.94 18.54
C PHE A 298 -5.33 14.58 19.81
N LEU A 299 -6.64 14.48 19.99
CA LEU A 299 -7.35 14.77 21.22
C LEU A 299 -6.84 13.85 22.36
N PRO A 300 -7.01 14.28 23.63
CA PRO A 300 -6.65 13.46 24.77
C PRO A 300 -7.25 12.05 24.69
N PRO A 301 -6.51 11.04 25.16
CA PRO A 301 -6.97 9.67 25.08
C PRO A 301 -8.22 9.38 25.89
N ARG A 302 -9.02 8.43 25.40
CA ARG A 302 -10.30 8.01 26.00
C ARG A 302 -10.54 6.51 25.82
N VAL A 303 -11.53 5.97 26.52
CA VAL A 303 -11.93 4.55 26.41
C VAL A 303 -13.02 4.38 25.35
N GLU A 304 -13.82 5.42 25.12
CA GLU A 304 -14.93 5.41 24.18
C GLU A 304 -14.43 5.42 22.73
N SER A 305 -14.99 4.51 21.92
CA SER A 305 -14.72 4.41 20.50
C SER A 305 -15.46 5.45 19.65
N ASP A 306 -16.31 6.28 20.25
CA ASP A 306 -17.16 7.25 19.56
C ASP A 306 -16.89 8.67 20.03
N ILE A 307 -16.97 9.63 19.11
CA ILE A 307 -17.00 11.06 19.44
C ILE A 307 -18.00 11.85 18.60
N VAL A 308 -18.31 13.05 19.07
CA VAL A 308 -18.92 14.10 18.26
C VAL A 308 -17.84 15.14 17.96
N ALA A 309 -17.43 15.23 16.70
CA ALA A 309 -16.47 16.21 16.21
C ALA A 309 -17.20 17.46 15.70
N SER A 310 -16.72 18.65 16.07
CA SER A 310 -17.25 19.94 15.61
C SER A 310 -16.32 20.56 14.57
N PHE A 311 -16.87 21.00 13.44
CA PHE A 311 -16.13 21.64 12.37
C PHE A 311 -16.47 23.11 12.29
N GLY A 312 -15.46 23.96 12.08
CA GLY A 312 -15.65 25.41 12.02
C GLY A 312 -16.33 25.90 10.73
N ALA A 313 -16.27 25.10 9.66
CA ALA A 313 -16.81 25.45 8.36
C ALA A 313 -17.18 24.17 7.56
N PRO A 314 -17.97 24.30 6.49
CA PRO A 314 -18.09 23.28 5.46
C PRO A 314 -16.75 23.02 4.76
N GLY A 315 -16.44 21.78 4.44
CA GLY A 315 -15.18 21.40 3.82
C GLY A 315 -14.88 19.91 3.88
N ARG A 316 -13.76 19.51 3.29
CA ARG A 316 -13.21 18.16 3.39
C ARG A 316 -12.17 18.13 4.50
N TYR A 317 -12.35 17.21 5.45
CA TYR A 317 -11.47 17.03 6.60
C TYR A 317 -10.91 15.61 6.60
N THR A 318 -9.62 15.45 6.87
CA THR A 318 -8.99 14.14 7.07
C THR A 318 -9.01 13.81 8.55
N VAL A 319 -10.02 13.09 9.01
CA VAL A 319 -10.10 12.67 10.41
C VAL A 319 -9.23 11.44 10.62
N GLY A 320 -8.63 11.34 11.80
CA GLY A 320 -7.78 10.23 12.21
C GLY A 320 -8.27 9.60 13.51
N VAL A 321 -7.97 8.33 13.71
CA VAL A 321 -8.08 7.66 15.00
C VAL A 321 -6.82 6.85 15.21
N ARG A 322 -6.25 6.94 16.42
CA ARG A 322 -5.20 6.06 16.92
C ARG A 322 -5.78 5.24 18.05
N VAL A 323 -5.53 3.94 18.03
CA VAL A 323 -5.85 3.03 19.14
C VAL A 323 -4.57 2.58 19.81
N THR A 324 -4.66 2.31 21.11
CA THR A 324 -3.61 1.63 21.88
C THR A 324 -4.21 0.38 22.52
N ASP A 325 -3.53 -0.75 22.42
CA ASP A 325 -3.94 -1.99 23.10
C ASP A 325 -3.42 -2.09 24.55
N ASP A 326 -3.60 -3.24 25.20
CA ASP A 326 -3.12 -3.50 26.57
C ASP A 326 -1.63 -3.87 26.64
N CYS A 327 -0.99 -4.10 25.50
CA CYS A 327 0.45 -4.26 25.37
C CYS A 327 1.17 -2.94 25.03
N GLY A 328 0.43 -1.87 24.73
CA GLY A 328 0.95 -0.56 24.36
C GLY A 328 1.22 -0.39 22.87
N TYR A 329 0.86 -1.35 22.01
CA TYR A 329 0.97 -1.18 20.56
C TYR A 329 -0.13 -0.26 20.05
N THR A 330 0.19 0.47 18.99
CA THR A 330 -0.72 1.46 18.43
C THR A 330 -1.00 1.21 16.96
N ALA A 331 -2.23 1.48 16.53
CA ALA A 331 -2.60 1.50 15.13
C ALA A 331 -3.40 2.76 14.81
N THR A 332 -3.22 3.27 13.59
CA THR A 332 -3.87 4.50 13.14
C THR A 332 -4.67 4.24 11.88
N SER A 333 -5.85 4.84 11.80
CA SER A 333 -6.65 4.88 10.58
C SER A 333 -7.03 6.32 10.28
N THR A 334 -7.13 6.67 9.00
CA THR A 334 -7.60 7.98 8.57
C THR A 334 -8.74 7.83 7.58
N ARG A 335 -9.61 8.83 7.55
CA ARG A 335 -10.75 8.88 6.64
C ARG A 335 -11.05 10.31 6.25
N ILE A 336 -11.32 10.53 4.98
CA ILE A 336 -11.82 11.84 4.52
C ILE A 336 -13.32 11.89 4.79
N VAL A 337 -13.75 12.94 5.50
CA VAL A 337 -15.16 13.28 5.73
C VAL A 337 -15.48 14.60 5.05
N GLU A 338 -16.70 14.71 4.52
CA GLU A 338 -17.17 15.92 3.85
C GLU A 338 -18.30 16.54 4.68
N VAL A 339 -18.10 17.80 5.06
CA VAL A 339 -19.07 18.62 5.80
C VAL A 339 -19.66 19.61 4.82
N THR A 340 -20.97 19.59 4.62
CA THR A 340 -21.68 20.41 3.63
C THR A 340 -22.73 21.29 4.28
N GLU A 341 -22.99 22.49 3.75
CA GLU A 341 -24.17 23.27 4.15
C GLU A 341 -25.43 22.69 3.51
N THR A 342 -26.52 22.73 4.25
CA THR A 342 -27.85 22.46 3.68
C THR A 342 -28.32 23.74 3.02
N SER A 343 -28.29 23.81 1.69
CA SER A 343 -28.90 24.93 0.98
C SER A 343 -30.43 24.80 1.01
N THR A 344 -31.09 25.45 1.96
CA THR A 344 -32.53 25.72 1.88
C THR A 344 -32.79 26.86 0.90
N SER A 345 -32.70 26.60 -0.41
CA SER A 345 -33.26 27.44 -1.49
C SER A 345 -33.17 26.72 -2.84
N ASP A 346 -34.31 26.21 -3.30
CA ASP A 346 -34.49 25.58 -4.61
C ASP A 346 -34.33 26.63 -5.75
N SER A 347 -33.26 26.51 -6.51
CA SER A 347 -32.68 27.55 -7.38
C SER A 347 -33.15 27.46 -8.84
N ARG A 348 -34.47 27.58 -9.13
CA ARG A 348 -34.97 27.28 -10.49
C ARG A 348 -35.85 28.35 -11.16
N CYS A 349 -35.25 29.31 -11.89
CA CYS A 349 -35.96 30.15 -12.88
C CYS A 349 -35.87 29.51 -14.28
N PHE A 350 -36.53 28.37 -14.48
CA PHE A 350 -36.34 27.49 -15.64
C PHE A 350 -36.44 28.17 -17.02
N ILE A 351 -37.46 29.00 -17.25
CA ILE A 351 -37.68 29.65 -18.55
C ILE A 351 -36.65 30.76 -18.79
N ALA A 352 -36.30 31.52 -17.75
CA ALA A 352 -35.29 32.58 -17.85
C ALA A 352 -33.88 31.98 -18.06
N THR A 353 -33.55 30.89 -17.35
CA THR A 353 -32.31 30.14 -17.58
C THR A 353 -32.26 29.52 -18.98
N ALA A 354 -33.39 29.02 -19.51
CA ALA A 354 -33.48 28.55 -20.89
C ALA A 354 -33.31 29.67 -21.93
N ALA A 355 -33.82 30.88 -21.65
CA ALA A 355 -33.73 32.04 -22.52
C ALA A 355 -32.31 32.64 -22.57
N TRP A 356 -31.66 32.82 -21.41
CA TRP A 356 -30.33 33.45 -21.31
C TRP A 356 -29.17 32.45 -21.24
N GLY A 357 -29.45 31.15 -21.17
CA GLY A 357 -28.45 30.07 -21.27
C GLY A 357 -27.61 29.84 -20.00
N SER A 358 -27.79 30.65 -18.96
CA SER A 358 -27.12 30.46 -17.67
C SER A 358 -28.03 30.83 -16.51
N ALA A 359 -27.96 30.04 -15.44
CA ALA A 359 -28.59 30.32 -14.16
C ALA A 359 -27.95 31.52 -13.44
N LEU A 360 -26.73 31.89 -13.81
CA LEU A 360 -25.96 33.00 -13.22
C LEU A 360 -26.03 34.29 -14.05
N HIS A 361 -26.85 34.32 -15.10
CA HIS A 361 -26.99 35.52 -15.92
C HIS A 361 -27.60 36.67 -15.07
N PRO A 362 -27.08 37.92 -15.12
CA PRO A 362 -27.52 39.02 -14.25
C PRO A 362 -29.04 39.25 -14.27
N ARG A 363 -29.65 39.21 -15.47
CA ARG A 363 -31.12 39.31 -15.64
C ARG A 363 -31.91 38.16 -15.02
N VAL A 364 -31.33 36.96 -14.94
CA VAL A 364 -31.93 35.80 -14.24
C VAL A 364 -31.82 35.99 -12.74
N GLN A 365 -30.71 36.57 -12.26
CA GLN A 365 -30.53 36.90 -10.85
C GLN A 365 -31.49 38.01 -10.39
N ALA A 366 -31.70 39.06 -11.20
CA ALA A 366 -32.68 40.11 -10.91
C ALA A 366 -34.10 39.56 -10.75
N LEU A 367 -34.53 38.62 -11.62
CA LEU A 367 -35.83 37.97 -11.49
C LEU A 367 -35.94 37.08 -10.25
N ARG A 368 -34.85 36.41 -9.84
CA ARG A 368 -34.82 35.59 -8.61
C ARG A 368 -34.93 36.46 -7.38
N GLU A 369 -34.19 37.55 -7.35
CA GLU A 369 -34.20 38.48 -6.22
C GLU A 369 -35.56 39.17 -6.08
N PHE A 370 -36.17 39.54 -7.22
CA PHE A 370 -37.54 40.04 -7.23
C PHE A 370 -38.55 39.00 -6.73
N ARG A 371 -38.42 37.74 -7.17
CA ARG A 371 -39.24 36.62 -6.67
C ARG A 371 -39.11 36.47 -5.16
N ASP A 372 -37.88 36.46 -4.66
CA ASP A 372 -37.61 36.16 -3.24
C ASP A 372 -38.04 37.29 -2.32
N ARG A 373 -37.83 38.54 -2.72
CA ARG A 373 -38.21 39.72 -1.91
C ARG A 373 -39.70 40.05 -1.99
N TYR A 374 -40.29 39.94 -3.19
CA TYR A 374 -41.63 40.49 -3.44
C TYR A 374 -42.70 39.43 -3.75
N LEU A 375 -42.36 38.36 -4.47
CA LEU A 375 -43.36 37.33 -4.79
C LEU A 375 -43.55 36.34 -3.64
N LEU A 376 -42.48 35.89 -2.99
CA LEU A 376 -42.56 34.93 -1.89
C LEU A 376 -42.98 35.56 -0.55
N SER A 377 -43.09 36.88 -0.46
CA SER A 377 -43.56 37.58 0.73
C SER A 377 -45.08 37.59 0.88
N SER A 378 -45.84 37.19 -0.15
CA SER A 378 -47.31 37.06 -0.10
C SER A 378 -47.80 35.66 -0.47
N GLU A 379 -48.92 35.22 0.10
CA GLU A 379 -49.50 33.90 -0.22
C GLU A 379 -49.89 33.76 -1.69
N ALA A 380 -50.44 34.84 -2.28
CA ALA A 380 -50.77 34.89 -3.69
C ALA A 380 -49.53 34.77 -4.59
N GLY A 381 -48.42 35.41 -4.21
CA GLY A 381 -47.17 35.31 -4.97
C GLY A 381 -46.48 33.96 -4.81
N ARG A 382 -46.58 33.29 -3.65
CA ARG A 382 -46.14 31.89 -3.50
C ARG A 382 -46.93 30.93 -4.41
N ALA A 383 -48.25 31.08 -4.47
CA ALA A 383 -49.10 30.27 -5.35
C ALA A 383 -48.76 30.48 -6.84
N LEU A 384 -48.42 31.72 -7.24
CA LEU A 384 -47.97 32.04 -8.60
C LEU A 384 -46.62 31.40 -8.93
N VAL A 385 -45.66 31.44 -8.00
CA VAL A 385 -44.34 30.81 -8.16
C VAL A 385 -44.46 29.30 -8.22
N ASP A 386 -45.33 28.70 -7.42
CA ASP A 386 -45.62 27.26 -7.46
C ASP A 386 -46.23 26.82 -8.78
N LEU A 387 -47.20 27.60 -9.31
CA LEU A 387 -47.78 27.37 -10.63
C LEU A 387 -46.71 27.46 -11.73
N TYR A 388 -45.83 28.45 -11.64
CA TYR A 388 -44.67 28.58 -12.52
C TYR A 388 -43.77 27.34 -12.45
N TYR A 389 -43.43 26.82 -11.27
CA TYR A 389 -42.58 25.63 -11.15
C TYR A 389 -43.23 24.33 -11.65
N ARG A 390 -44.55 24.21 -11.58
CA ARG A 390 -45.26 23.04 -12.13
C ARG A 390 -45.31 23.06 -13.65
N LEU A 391 -45.44 24.23 -14.26
CA LEU A 391 -45.66 24.37 -15.71
C LEU A 391 -44.38 24.66 -16.51
N SER A 392 -43.39 25.30 -15.91
CA SER A 392 -42.20 25.81 -16.61
C SER A 392 -41.13 24.78 -17.02
N PRO A 393 -40.88 23.64 -16.32
CA PRO A 393 -39.82 22.72 -16.71
C PRO A 393 -39.96 22.11 -18.13
N PRO A 394 -41.11 21.58 -18.56
CA PRO A 394 -41.26 21.04 -19.92
C PRO A 394 -41.16 22.14 -20.98
N LEU A 395 -41.69 23.33 -20.70
CA LEU A 395 -41.63 24.48 -21.60
C LEU A 395 -40.19 25.01 -21.77
N ALA A 396 -39.43 25.07 -20.68
CA ALA A 396 -38.02 25.48 -20.68
C ALA A 396 -37.11 24.48 -21.42
N ASN A 397 -37.43 23.19 -21.39
CA ASN A 397 -36.75 22.17 -22.21
C ASN A 397 -37.01 22.42 -23.71
N PHE A 398 -38.25 22.70 -24.09
CA PHE A 398 -38.63 22.97 -25.48
C PHE A 398 -37.98 24.26 -26.03
N ILE A 399 -37.96 25.34 -25.25
CA ILE A 399 -37.33 26.62 -25.63
C ILE A 399 -35.81 26.47 -25.84
N ARG A 400 -35.12 25.68 -25.01
CA ARG A 400 -33.66 25.45 -25.14
C ARG A 400 -33.25 24.85 -26.48
N GLN A 401 -34.12 24.04 -27.07
CA GLN A 401 -33.84 23.31 -28.31
C GLN A 401 -34.12 24.14 -29.58
N HIS A 402 -34.73 25.32 -29.45
CA HIS A 402 -35.18 26.14 -30.58
C HIS A 402 -34.61 27.57 -30.53
N PRO A 403 -33.58 27.90 -31.31
CA PRO A 403 -32.91 29.22 -31.28
C PRO A 403 -33.86 30.40 -31.52
N GLY A 404 -34.82 30.26 -32.43
CA GLY A 404 -35.82 31.30 -32.72
C GLY A 404 -36.78 31.56 -31.55
N LEU A 405 -37.21 30.51 -30.85
CA LEU A 405 -38.04 30.63 -29.65
C LEU A 405 -37.27 31.20 -28.47
N ARG A 406 -35.97 30.91 -28.37
CA ARG A 406 -35.09 31.51 -27.37
C ARG A 406 -34.99 33.03 -27.55
N ALA A 407 -34.76 33.50 -28.78
CA ALA A 407 -34.73 34.94 -29.10
C ALA A 407 -36.08 35.63 -28.81
N PHE A 408 -37.18 34.99 -29.18
CA PHE A 408 -38.53 35.47 -28.85
C PHE A 408 -38.78 35.53 -27.33
N THR A 409 -38.38 34.49 -26.59
CA THR A 409 -38.54 34.42 -25.13
C THR A 409 -37.71 35.50 -24.44
N VAL A 410 -36.49 35.77 -24.92
CA VAL A 410 -35.67 36.89 -24.43
C VAL A 410 -36.38 38.22 -24.67
N ALA A 411 -36.90 38.46 -25.88
CA ALA A 411 -37.63 39.69 -26.18
C ALA A 411 -38.88 39.86 -25.30
N ALA A 412 -39.64 38.79 -25.09
CA ALA A 412 -40.85 38.79 -24.26
C ALA A 412 -40.57 38.99 -22.76
N LEU A 413 -39.47 38.44 -22.24
CA LEU A 413 -39.10 38.59 -20.83
C LEU A 413 -38.36 39.90 -20.53
N THR A 414 -37.77 40.55 -21.54
CA THR A 414 -37.01 41.80 -21.36
C THR A 414 -37.80 42.91 -20.64
N PRO A 415 -39.07 43.24 -20.99
CA PRO A 415 -39.83 44.25 -20.24
C PRO A 415 -40.15 43.83 -18.80
N VAL A 416 -40.31 42.53 -18.54
CA VAL A 416 -40.57 41.98 -17.18
C VAL A 416 -39.31 42.09 -16.32
N VAL A 417 -38.15 41.76 -16.89
CA VAL A 417 -36.85 41.94 -16.22
C VAL A 417 -36.61 43.41 -15.92
N ALA A 418 -36.84 44.31 -16.89
CA ALA A 418 -36.66 45.74 -16.69
C ALA A 418 -37.55 46.28 -15.56
N ALA A 419 -38.80 45.81 -15.46
CA ALA A 419 -39.69 46.16 -14.36
C ALA A 419 -39.19 45.62 -13.00
N ALA A 420 -38.67 44.39 -12.97
CA ALA A 420 -38.09 43.79 -11.76
C ALA A 420 -36.83 44.54 -11.30
N GLU A 421 -35.92 44.84 -12.24
CA GLU A 421 -34.71 45.63 -12.00
C GLU A 421 -35.05 47.05 -11.52
N TRP A 422 -36.04 47.71 -12.14
CA TRP A 422 -36.49 49.04 -11.72
C TRP A 422 -37.12 49.04 -10.33
N THR A 423 -37.90 48.01 -9.99
CA THR A 423 -38.49 47.86 -8.65
C THR A 423 -37.43 47.59 -7.60
N LEU A 424 -36.41 46.78 -7.93
CA LEU A 424 -35.27 46.55 -7.04
C LEU A 424 -34.45 47.83 -6.83
N ALA A 425 -34.23 48.62 -7.87
CA ALA A 425 -33.50 49.89 -7.81
C ALA A 425 -34.18 50.94 -6.91
N LEU A 426 -35.52 50.99 -6.89
CA LEU A 426 -36.29 51.92 -6.05
C LEU A 426 -36.25 51.58 -4.54
N SER A 427 -35.80 50.36 -4.18
CA SER A 427 -35.77 49.90 -2.78
C SER A 427 -34.48 50.23 -2.00
N GLY A 428 -33.51 50.93 -2.63
CA GLY A 428 -32.20 51.46 -2.16
C GLY A 428 -31.54 50.87 -0.89
N GLN A 429 -30.31 50.36 -0.82
CA GLN A 429 -29.08 50.15 -1.64
C GLN A 429 -28.20 49.09 -0.89
N PRO A 430 -27.03 48.56 -1.35
CA PRO A 430 -26.18 48.93 -2.50
C PRO A 430 -25.95 47.78 -3.49
N GLY A 431 -25.80 48.10 -4.77
CA GLY A 431 -25.43 47.13 -5.80
C GLY A 431 -25.05 47.83 -7.10
N VAL A 432 -23.73 47.95 -7.31
CA VAL A 432 -23.01 48.18 -8.58
C VAL A 432 -23.45 49.39 -9.41
N ASP A 433 -22.52 50.33 -9.56
CA ASP A 433 -22.63 51.50 -10.43
C ASP A 433 -23.15 51.14 -11.84
N HIS A 434 -24.26 51.77 -12.24
CA HIS A 434 -24.78 51.70 -13.60
C HIS A 434 -24.04 52.70 -14.50
N GLU A 435 -22.89 52.28 -15.03
CA GLU A 435 -22.34 52.88 -16.23
C GLU A 435 -22.97 52.21 -17.47
N PRO A 436 -23.56 52.94 -18.43
CA PRO A 436 -24.05 52.34 -19.66
C PRO A 436 -22.84 52.07 -20.58
N LEU A 437 -22.29 50.86 -20.51
CA LEU A 437 -21.21 50.40 -21.38
C LEU A 437 -21.71 49.38 -22.44
N PRO A 438 -20.99 49.30 -23.58
CA PRO A 438 -21.55 49.21 -24.92
C PRO A 438 -21.99 47.80 -25.32
N ILE A 439 -22.59 47.74 -26.51
CA ILE A 439 -22.91 46.54 -27.31
C ILE A 439 -21.93 45.40 -27.01
N ALA A 440 -22.49 44.27 -26.57
CA ALA A 440 -21.82 43.02 -26.21
C ALA A 440 -20.47 42.80 -26.89
N ALA A 441 -19.39 42.76 -26.10
CA ALA A 441 -18.22 42.01 -26.50
C ALA A 441 -18.64 40.53 -26.69
N PRO A 442 -18.28 39.88 -27.81
CA PRO A 442 -18.59 38.48 -28.01
C PRO A 442 -17.85 37.66 -26.94
N GLN A 443 -18.54 36.69 -26.33
CA GLN A 443 -17.87 35.74 -25.44
C GLN A 443 -16.70 35.08 -26.19
N PRO A 444 -15.55 34.83 -25.53
CA PRO A 444 -14.40 34.28 -26.22
C PRO A 444 -14.74 32.88 -26.75
N ASP A 445 -14.71 32.72 -28.07
CA ASP A 445 -14.81 31.43 -28.76
C ASP A 445 -13.64 30.54 -28.29
N PHE A 446 -13.91 29.45 -27.59
CA PHE A 446 -12.94 28.37 -27.37
C PHE A 446 -13.07 27.31 -28.46
N VAL A 447 -12.03 26.49 -28.63
CA VAL A 447 -12.08 25.36 -29.57
C VAL A 447 -12.85 24.22 -28.92
N ALA A 448 -14.08 23.96 -29.40
CA ALA A 448 -14.89 22.85 -28.92
C ALA A 448 -14.13 21.52 -29.10
N GLY A 449 -14.11 20.70 -28.04
CA GLY A 449 -13.37 19.44 -28.02
C GLY A 449 -11.87 19.56 -27.71
N GLU A 450 -11.35 20.73 -27.33
CA GLU A 450 -9.95 20.89 -26.93
C GLU A 450 -9.80 21.61 -25.57
N LEU A 451 -8.84 21.17 -24.77
CA LEU A 451 -8.53 21.77 -23.46
C LEU A 451 -7.02 21.77 -23.15
N LEU A 452 -6.63 22.62 -22.20
CA LEU A 452 -5.29 22.70 -21.64
C LEU A 452 -5.28 22.08 -20.23
N LEU A 453 -4.32 21.21 -19.96
CA LEU A 453 -4.19 20.46 -18.71
C LEU A 453 -2.75 20.50 -18.20
N LYS A 454 -2.54 20.73 -16.90
CA LYS A 454 -1.23 20.58 -16.25
C LYS A 454 -1.37 19.67 -15.03
N PHE A 455 -0.49 18.67 -14.93
CA PHE A 455 -0.39 17.83 -13.75
C PHE A 455 0.61 18.43 -12.76
N ARG A 456 0.44 18.13 -11.48
CA ARG A 456 1.42 18.49 -10.44
C ARG A 456 2.72 17.70 -10.62
N ASP A 457 3.84 18.26 -10.18
CA ASP A 457 5.18 17.70 -10.42
C ASP A 457 5.41 16.30 -9.82
N ALA A 458 4.68 15.94 -8.76
CA ALA A 458 4.84 14.66 -8.05
C ALA A 458 4.10 13.47 -8.70
N VAL A 459 3.40 13.68 -9.82
CA VAL A 459 2.55 12.64 -10.43
C VAL A 459 3.37 11.75 -11.38
N SER A 460 3.36 10.44 -11.13
CA SER A 460 4.07 9.46 -11.96
C SER A 460 3.57 9.46 -13.40
N GLU A 461 4.45 9.12 -14.35
CA GLU A 461 4.10 9.04 -15.78
C GLU A 461 2.97 8.03 -16.05
N GLN A 462 3.02 6.88 -15.38
CA GLN A 462 1.98 5.85 -15.46
C GLN A 462 0.60 6.37 -15.02
N ARG A 463 0.55 7.16 -13.94
CA ARG A 463 -0.71 7.74 -13.44
C ARG A 463 -1.24 8.84 -14.37
N ARG A 464 -0.36 9.67 -14.94
CA ARG A 464 -0.75 10.68 -15.95
C ARG A 464 -1.39 10.03 -17.18
N GLN A 465 -0.80 8.95 -17.68
CA GLN A 465 -1.35 8.21 -18.82
C GLN A 465 -2.73 7.61 -18.51
N ALA A 466 -2.92 7.06 -17.30
CA ALA A 466 -4.21 6.51 -16.88
C ALA A 466 -5.32 7.59 -16.85
N LEU A 467 -5.04 8.77 -16.30
CA LEU A 467 -6.01 9.87 -16.21
C LEU A 467 -6.39 10.42 -17.59
N LEU A 468 -5.44 10.49 -18.53
CA LEU A 468 -5.71 10.91 -19.91
C LEU A 468 -6.60 9.90 -20.65
N ALA A 469 -6.33 8.59 -20.45
CA ALA A 469 -7.10 7.51 -21.06
C ALA A 469 -8.55 7.46 -20.54
N GLU A 470 -8.79 7.84 -19.29
CA GLU A 470 -10.10 7.75 -18.64
C GLU A 470 -11.18 8.63 -19.29
N GLN A 471 -10.79 9.79 -19.83
CA GLN A 471 -11.70 10.65 -20.62
C GLN A 471 -11.55 10.46 -22.14
N GLY A 472 -10.77 9.46 -22.57
CA GLY A 472 -10.47 9.24 -23.98
C GLY A 472 -9.73 10.41 -24.64
N ALA A 473 -8.98 11.20 -23.87
CA ALA A 473 -8.31 12.40 -24.35
C ALA A 473 -7.01 12.04 -25.07
N VAL A 474 -6.77 12.64 -26.24
CA VAL A 474 -5.56 12.46 -27.05
C VAL A 474 -4.67 13.69 -26.90
N VAL A 475 -3.39 13.48 -26.59
CA VAL A 475 -2.41 14.57 -26.48
C VAL A 475 -2.06 15.10 -27.88
N ILE A 476 -2.42 16.34 -28.17
CA ILE A 476 -2.04 17.05 -29.39
C ILE A 476 -0.60 17.56 -29.26
N ARG A 477 -0.29 18.19 -28.13
CA ARG A 477 1.02 18.80 -27.87
C ARG A 477 1.33 18.79 -26.38
N HIS A 478 2.60 18.59 -26.05
CA HIS A 478 3.11 18.71 -24.69
C HIS A 478 4.26 19.73 -24.67
N SER A 479 4.22 20.67 -23.73
CA SER A 479 5.27 21.69 -23.57
C SER A 479 6.38 21.22 -22.64
N ARG A 480 7.56 21.85 -22.73
CA ARG A 480 8.64 21.65 -21.73
C ARG A 480 8.29 22.18 -20.33
N SER A 481 7.22 22.98 -20.20
CA SER A 481 6.71 23.49 -18.93
C SER A 481 5.64 22.59 -18.28
N GLY A 482 5.43 21.39 -18.83
CA GLY A 482 4.47 20.41 -18.29
C GLY A 482 3.01 20.63 -18.72
N LEU A 483 2.76 21.51 -19.70
CA LEU A 483 1.42 21.79 -20.21
C LEU A 483 1.03 20.80 -21.31
N TYR A 484 -0.12 20.15 -21.13
CA TYR A 484 -0.73 19.27 -22.10
C TYR A 484 -1.85 20.00 -22.84
N HIS A 485 -1.81 19.94 -24.17
CA HIS A 485 -2.91 20.33 -25.03
C HIS A 485 -3.60 19.06 -25.52
N LEU A 486 -4.88 18.91 -25.16
CA LEU A 486 -5.65 17.69 -25.35
C LEU A 486 -6.80 17.87 -26.34
N ARG A 487 -7.09 16.80 -27.10
CA ARG A 487 -8.30 16.63 -27.90
C ARG A 487 -9.22 15.61 -27.24
N LEU A 488 -10.50 15.94 -27.13
CA LEU A 488 -11.53 15.05 -26.59
C LEU A 488 -12.20 14.24 -27.71
N PRO A 489 -12.87 13.12 -27.37
CA PRO A 489 -13.69 12.37 -28.32
C PRO A 489 -14.78 13.23 -28.99
N GLU A 490 -15.16 12.87 -30.22
CA GLU A 490 -16.21 13.57 -30.96
C GLU A 490 -17.55 13.50 -30.22
N GLY A 491 -18.21 14.65 -30.02
CA GLY A 491 -19.47 14.76 -29.28
C GLY A 491 -19.34 14.88 -27.75
N ALA A 492 -18.11 14.93 -27.21
CA ALA A 492 -17.86 15.07 -25.79
C ALA A 492 -18.16 16.50 -25.26
N ASP A 493 -18.81 16.60 -24.09
CA ASP A 493 -19.08 17.88 -23.43
C ASP A 493 -17.79 18.44 -22.82
N THR A 494 -17.21 19.42 -23.53
CA THR A 494 -15.89 19.98 -23.21
C THR A 494 -15.85 20.61 -21.83
N LEU A 495 -16.90 21.32 -21.41
CA LEU A 495 -16.93 22.00 -20.12
C LEU A 495 -17.05 21.01 -18.96
N ARG A 496 -17.90 19.99 -19.11
CA ARG A 496 -18.05 18.93 -18.10
C ARG A 496 -16.77 18.12 -17.91
N ILE A 497 -16.01 17.88 -18.98
CA ILE A 497 -14.74 17.14 -18.89
C ILE A 497 -13.64 18.02 -18.26
N ILE A 498 -13.64 19.33 -18.51
CA ILE A 498 -12.75 20.27 -17.83
C ILE A 498 -13.03 20.28 -16.32
N GLU A 499 -14.30 20.33 -15.91
CA GLU A 499 -14.68 20.23 -14.50
C GLU A 499 -14.21 18.91 -13.87
N TRP A 500 -14.31 17.80 -14.61
CA TRP A 500 -13.83 16.50 -14.15
C TRP A 500 -12.31 16.45 -13.95
N TYR A 501 -11.53 16.99 -14.88
CA TYR A 501 -10.07 17.06 -14.75
C TYR A 501 -9.65 18.00 -13.63
N ALA A 502 -10.29 19.16 -13.49
CA ALA A 502 -10.02 20.12 -12.42
C ALA A 502 -10.30 19.56 -11.01
N ALA A 503 -11.17 18.55 -10.91
CA ALA A 503 -11.49 17.86 -9.66
C ALA A 503 -10.46 16.79 -9.25
N GLN A 504 -9.51 16.43 -10.12
CA GLN A 504 -8.50 15.40 -9.80
C GLN A 504 -7.37 16.00 -8.93
N PRO A 505 -6.98 15.34 -7.81
CA PRO A 505 -5.93 15.85 -6.93
C PRO A 505 -4.55 15.94 -7.63
N GLU A 506 -4.33 15.12 -8.64
CA GLU A 506 -3.12 15.08 -9.47
C GLU A 506 -3.02 16.25 -10.47
N VAL A 507 -4.12 16.98 -10.70
CA VAL A 507 -4.19 18.07 -11.68
C VAL A 507 -3.91 19.40 -10.97
N GLU A 508 -2.99 20.18 -11.54
CA GLU A 508 -2.67 21.54 -11.10
C GLU A 508 -3.67 22.54 -11.66
N PHE A 509 -4.01 22.43 -12.96
CA PHE A 509 -5.10 23.19 -13.58
C PHE A 509 -5.62 22.52 -14.86
N ALA A 510 -6.88 22.80 -15.20
CA ALA A 510 -7.55 22.41 -16.44
C ALA A 510 -8.43 23.55 -16.97
N GLU A 511 -8.27 23.97 -18.23
CA GLU A 511 -8.99 25.12 -18.82
C GLU A 511 -9.36 24.90 -20.30
N PRO A 512 -10.38 25.60 -20.83
CA PRO A 512 -10.69 25.58 -22.26
C PRO A 512 -9.55 26.12 -23.12
N ASN A 513 -9.38 25.58 -24.34
CA ASN A 513 -8.46 26.15 -25.33
C ASN A 513 -9.09 27.38 -26.01
N TYR A 514 -8.88 28.57 -25.45
CA TYR A 514 -9.42 29.82 -26.00
C TYR A 514 -8.76 30.23 -27.34
N ARG A 515 -9.57 30.68 -28.32
CA ARG A 515 -9.04 31.25 -29.57
C ARG A 515 -8.50 32.65 -29.29
N VAL A 516 -7.18 32.80 -29.30
CA VAL A 516 -6.55 34.12 -29.25
C VAL A 516 -6.67 34.77 -30.63
N ARG A 517 -7.51 35.81 -30.78
CA ARG A 517 -7.46 36.68 -31.96
C ARG A 517 -6.25 37.59 -31.83
N LYS A 518 -5.34 37.53 -32.80
CA LYS A 518 -4.22 38.46 -32.90
C LYS A 518 -4.82 39.86 -33.10
N LEU A 519 -4.60 40.78 -32.15
CA LEU A 519 -4.81 42.21 -32.40
C LEU A 519 -3.80 42.59 -33.48
N VAL A 520 -4.30 42.86 -34.69
CA VAL A 520 -3.52 43.51 -35.74
C VAL A 520 -3.53 44.99 -35.38
N GLU A 521 -2.35 45.55 -35.12
CA GLU A 521 -2.18 47.01 -35.03
C GLU A 521 -2.52 47.71 -36.35
#